data_AF-A0AAN5AMQ6-F1
#
_entry.id   AF-A0AAN5AMQ6-F1
#
_cell.length_a   1.000
_cell.length_b   1.000
_cell.length_c   1.000
_cell.angle_alpha   90.00
_cell.angle_beta   90.00
_cell.angle_gamma   90.00
#
_symmetry.space_group_name_H-M   'P 1'
#
loop_
_entity.id
_entity.type
_entity.pdbx_description
1 polymer ?
#
loop_
_entity_poly.entity_id
_entity_poly.type
_entity_poly.pdbx_seq_one_letter_code
_entity_poly.pdbx_strand_id
1 'polypeptide(L)'
;MNIFKGQDLIAFIAKFQSDIECQEYLAAHKWYHGYTCRKSGHGASQGRKNHSRTFNKCSHTESPRANTLFHKVKFGIRKTFFICFEMYTSTKRFSARYLAKRYSIAEKKRECLCSKCGWQWNQVNNIRSRVLSTLTNL
;
A
#
# COMPACT_ATOMS: atom_id res chain seq x y z
N MET A 1 -8.86 2.27 -2.28
CA MET A 1 -8.40 2.70 -0.94
C MET A 1 -9.25 3.87 -0.43
N ASN A 2 -10.41 3.58 0.17
CA ASN A 2 -11.30 4.60 0.78
C ASN A 2 -10.99 4.85 2.27
N ILE A 3 -10.15 4.02 2.88
CA ILE A 3 -9.75 4.09 4.30
C ILE A 3 -8.98 5.34 4.69
N PHE A 4 -8.38 6.09 3.76
CA PHE A 4 -7.62 7.28 4.14
C PHE A 4 -8.46 8.57 4.07
N LYS A 5 -9.73 8.51 3.63
CA LYS A 5 -10.61 9.68 3.59
C LYS A 5 -11.13 10.00 4.98
N GLY A 6 -10.72 11.14 5.53
CA GLY A 6 -11.31 11.72 6.74
C GLY A 6 -11.09 10.91 8.02
N GLN A 7 -10.11 10.00 8.06
CA GLN A 7 -9.76 9.29 9.29
C GLN A 7 -8.91 10.16 10.21
N ASP A 8 -9.24 10.13 11.51
CA ASP A 8 -8.42 10.69 12.56
C ASP A 8 -7.09 9.92 12.72
N LEU A 9 -6.02 10.65 12.99
CA LEU A 9 -4.68 10.10 13.17
C LEU A 9 -4.64 9.14 14.37
N ILE A 10 -5.34 9.45 15.46
CA ILE A 10 -5.34 8.64 16.68
C ILE A 10 -5.98 7.27 16.39
N ALA A 11 -7.14 7.27 15.73
CA ALA A 11 -7.81 6.04 15.30
C ALA A 11 -6.93 5.20 14.37
N PHE A 12 -6.19 5.84 13.45
CA PHE A 12 -5.26 5.14 12.56
C PHE A 12 -4.11 4.47 13.33
N ILE A 13 -3.49 5.19 14.28
CA ILE A 13 -2.41 4.63 15.11
C ILE A 13 -2.90 3.45 15.93
N ALA A 14 -4.09 3.58 16.53
CA ALA A 14 -4.69 2.54 17.36
C ALA A 14 -4.99 1.26 16.55
N LYS A 15 -5.33 1.40 15.27
CA LYS A 15 -5.66 0.29 14.37
C LYS A 15 -4.45 -0.43 13.77
N PHE A 16 -3.32 0.25 13.62
CA PHE A 16 -2.11 -0.29 12.99
C PHE A 16 -0.92 -0.24 13.95
N GLN A 17 -1.02 -1.03 15.02
CA GLN A 17 0.01 -1.14 16.05
C GLN A 17 1.05 -2.19 15.67
N SER A 18 0.62 -3.29 15.04
CA SER A 18 1.48 -4.41 14.69
C SER A 18 1.70 -4.56 13.18
N ASP A 19 2.84 -5.17 12.82
CA ASP A 19 3.11 -5.55 11.43
C ASP A 19 2.14 -6.62 10.92
N ILE A 20 1.53 -7.41 11.82
CA ILE A 20 0.55 -8.46 11.52
C ILE A 20 -0.77 -7.83 11.07
N GLU A 21 -1.32 -6.89 11.85
CA GLU A 21 -2.53 -6.12 11.48
C GLU A 21 -2.37 -5.43 10.11
N CYS A 22 -1.19 -4.87 9.85
CA CYS A 22 -0.89 -4.27 8.56
C CYS A 22 -0.94 -5.30 7.42
N GLN A 23 -0.42 -6.51 7.64
CA GLN A 23 -0.43 -7.58 6.63
C GLN A 23 -1.82 -8.17 6.41
N GLU A 24 -2.60 -8.37 7.47
CA GLU A 24 -4.00 -8.78 7.41
C GLU A 24 -4.82 -7.81 6.59
N TYR A 25 -4.66 -6.52 6.86
CA TYR A 25 -5.35 -5.48 6.12
C TYR A 25 -4.98 -5.50 4.63
N LEU A 26 -3.69 -5.65 4.30
CA LEU A 26 -3.26 -5.79 2.91
C LEU A 26 -3.83 -7.02 2.24
N ALA A 27 -3.84 -8.16 2.93
CA ALA A 27 -4.39 -9.41 2.41
C ALA A 27 -5.89 -9.26 2.09
N ALA A 28 -6.65 -8.73 3.04
CA ALA A 28 -8.08 -8.49 2.87
C ALA A 28 -8.36 -7.54 1.71
N HIS A 29 -7.60 -6.45 1.58
CA HIS A 29 -7.82 -5.49 0.50
C HIS A 29 -7.38 -6.03 -0.87
N LYS A 30 -6.23 -6.69 -0.94
CA LYS A 30 -5.66 -7.22 -2.18
C LYS A 30 -6.55 -8.30 -2.80
N TRP A 31 -7.18 -9.14 -1.97
CA TRP A 31 -7.99 -10.26 -2.41
C TRP A 31 -9.49 -10.05 -2.19
N TYR A 32 -9.91 -8.79 -2.02
CA TYR A 32 -11.31 -8.44 -1.81
C TYR A 32 -12.20 -8.91 -2.97
N HIS A 33 -11.76 -8.72 -4.21
CA HIS A 33 -12.48 -9.16 -5.42
C HIS A 33 -12.15 -10.60 -5.83
N GLY A 34 -11.64 -11.40 -4.89
CA GLY A 34 -11.10 -12.72 -5.18
C GLY A 34 -9.61 -12.70 -5.52
N TYR A 35 -9.07 -13.90 -5.71
CA TYR A 35 -7.67 -14.10 -6.08
C TYR A 35 -7.59 -14.80 -7.42
N THR A 36 -6.76 -14.28 -8.33
CA THR A 36 -6.47 -14.92 -9.61
C THR A 36 -4.96 -15.06 -9.74
N CYS A 37 -4.47 -16.28 -9.94
CA CYS A 37 -3.04 -16.51 -10.12
C CYS A 37 -2.58 -15.88 -11.44
N ARG A 38 -1.53 -15.05 -11.40
CA ARG A 38 -0.98 -14.41 -12.60
C ARG A 38 -0.36 -15.40 -13.59
N LYS A 39 0.15 -16.54 -13.11
CA LYS A 39 0.81 -17.55 -13.96
C LYS A 39 -0.18 -18.47 -14.66
N SER A 40 -1.25 -18.85 -13.98
CA SER A 40 -2.16 -19.92 -14.43
C SER A 40 -3.60 -19.45 -14.68
N GLY A 41 -3.95 -18.22 -14.32
CA GLY A 41 -5.29 -17.65 -14.52
C GLY A 41 -6.40 -18.26 -13.66
N HIS A 42 -6.10 -19.26 -12.83
CA HIS A 42 -7.08 -19.93 -11.98
C HIS A 42 -7.19 -19.27 -10.59
N GLY A 43 -8.39 -19.36 -9.99
CA GLY A 43 -8.70 -18.68 -8.72
C GLY A 43 -8.52 -19.50 -7.44
N ALA A 44 -8.32 -20.81 -7.53
CA ALA A 44 -8.21 -21.68 -6.36
C ALA A 44 -6.89 -21.44 -5.61
N SER A 45 -6.96 -21.01 -4.35
CA SER A 45 -5.80 -20.75 -3.49
C SER A 45 -6.02 -21.26 -2.08
N GLN A 46 -4.93 -21.67 -1.43
CA GLN A 46 -4.86 -22.01 -0.02
C GLN A 46 -4.27 -20.85 0.78
N GLY A 47 -4.94 -20.47 1.86
CA GLY A 47 -4.41 -19.51 2.84
C GLY A 47 -3.32 -20.14 3.71
N ARG A 48 -2.24 -19.40 3.96
CA ARG A 48 -1.17 -19.75 4.89
C ARG A 48 -1.22 -18.86 6.12
N LYS A 49 -0.57 -19.30 7.21
CA LYS A 49 -0.49 -18.56 8.50
C LYS A 49 0.09 -17.15 8.36
N ASN A 50 0.97 -16.91 7.38
CA ASN A 50 1.62 -15.62 7.16
C ASN A 50 0.79 -14.65 6.27
N HIS A 51 -0.54 -14.78 6.30
CA HIS A 51 -1.49 -14.06 5.41
C HIS A 51 -1.13 -14.14 3.91
N SER A 52 -0.34 -15.15 3.55
CA SER A 52 0.11 -15.40 2.19
C SER A 52 -0.80 -16.46 1.57
N ARG A 53 -0.98 -16.42 0.26
CA ARG A 53 -1.77 -17.42 -0.46
C ARG A 53 -0.86 -18.26 -1.32
N THR A 54 -0.97 -19.57 -1.20
CA THR A 54 -0.31 -20.52 -2.10
C THR A 54 -1.33 -21.03 -3.10
N PHE A 55 -0.97 -21.02 -4.38
CA PHE A 55 -1.82 -21.53 -5.43
C PHE A 55 -1.68 -23.04 -5.57
N ASN A 56 -2.81 -23.75 -5.69
CA ASN A 56 -2.82 -25.21 -5.59
C ASN A 56 -2.21 -25.91 -6.80
N LYS A 57 -2.42 -25.41 -8.03
CA LYS A 57 -1.94 -26.12 -9.24
C LYS A 57 -0.49 -25.79 -9.65
N CYS A 58 0.04 -24.63 -9.26
CA CYS A 58 1.39 -24.15 -9.66
C CYS A 58 2.31 -23.89 -8.46
N SER A 59 1.85 -24.18 -7.24
CA SER A 59 2.58 -24.05 -5.97
C SER A 59 3.20 -22.67 -5.73
N HIS A 60 2.78 -21.66 -6.50
CA HIS A 60 3.29 -20.31 -6.35
C HIS A 60 2.72 -19.68 -5.09
N THR A 61 3.60 -19.20 -4.22
CA THR A 61 3.19 -18.51 -2.98
C THR A 61 3.32 -17.02 -3.17
N GLU A 62 2.19 -16.32 -3.04
CA GLU A 62 2.12 -14.89 -3.15
C GLU A 62 1.89 -14.27 -1.77
N SER A 63 2.79 -13.36 -1.39
CA SER A 63 2.66 -12.60 -0.15
C SER A 63 1.64 -11.46 -0.29
N PRO A 64 1.04 -10.98 0.81
CA PRO A 64 0.10 -9.86 0.77
C PRO A 64 0.76 -8.57 0.26
N ARG A 65 2.08 -8.46 0.45
CA ARG A 65 2.90 -7.34 -0.04
C ARG A 65 3.27 -7.45 -1.52
N ALA A 66 3.25 -8.64 -2.12
CA ALA A 66 3.63 -8.83 -3.51
C ALA A 66 2.72 -8.02 -4.45
N ASN A 67 3.30 -7.44 -5.51
CA ASN A 67 2.55 -6.65 -6.50
C ASN A 67 1.74 -5.46 -5.93
N THR A 68 2.08 -5.01 -4.72
CA THR A 68 1.54 -3.80 -4.11
C THR A 68 2.64 -2.78 -3.89
N LEU A 69 2.28 -1.60 -3.39
CA LEU A 69 3.25 -0.61 -2.95
C LEU A 69 4.27 -1.11 -1.94
N PHE A 70 3.82 -2.03 -1.09
CA PHE A 70 4.57 -2.59 0.00
C PHE A 70 5.54 -3.69 -0.46
N HIS A 71 5.61 -4.00 -1.76
CA HIS A 71 6.47 -5.03 -2.30
C HIS A 71 7.97 -4.70 -2.11
N LYS A 72 8.77 -5.59 -1.52
CA LYS A 72 10.23 -5.37 -1.32
C LYS A 72 10.59 -4.11 -0.51
N VAL A 73 9.70 -3.62 0.35
CA VAL A 73 10.03 -2.48 1.22
C VAL A 73 10.94 -2.93 2.37
N LYS A 74 12.11 -2.28 2.50
CA LYS A 74 13.19 -2.66 3.44
C LYS A 74 13.16 -1.94 4.80
N PHE A 75 12.22 -1.03 5.03
CA PHE A 75 12.15 -0.18 6.23
C PHE A 75 10.92 -0.45 7.12
N GLY A 76 10.24 -1.58 6.90
CA GLY A 76 9.10 -2.03 7.70
C GLY A 76 7.75 -1.64 7.08
N ILE A 77 6.75 -2.52 7.27
CA ILE A 77 5.41 -2.31 6.70
C ILE A 77 4.68 -1.17 7.41
N ARG A 78 4.76 -1.11 8.75
CA ARG A 78 4.14 -0.06 9.56
C ARG A 78 4.58 1.34 9.14
N LYS A 79 5.88 1.61 9.04
CA LYS A 79 6.41 2.91 8.57
C LYS A 79 5.88 3.28 7.18
N THR A 80 5.75 2.29 6.30
CA THR A 80 5.22 2.51 4.95
C THR A 80 3.75 2.90 4.99
N PHE A 81 2.96 2.27 5.86
CA PHE A 81 1.54 2.60 6.06
C PHE A 81 1.35 4.05 6.52
N PHE A 82 2.15 4.49 7.50
CA PHE A 82 2.09 5.87 7.98
C PHE A 82 2.48 6.88 6.89
N ILE A 83 3.50 6.59 6.10
CA ILE A 83 3.87 7.45 4.98
C ILE A 83 2.74 7.52 3.94
N CYS A 84 2.11 6.39 3.62
CA CYS A 84 0.95 6.36 2.72
C CYS A 84 -0.24 7.15 3.28
N PHE A 85 -0.51 7.06 4.59
CA PHE A 85 -1.54 7.83 5.28
C PHE A 85 -1.26 9.34 5.16
N GLU A 86 -0.05 9.78 5.55
CA GLU A 86 0.37 11.18 5.53
C GLU A 86 0.34 11.77 4.11
N MET A 87 0.74 10.99 3.10
CA MET A 87 0.64 11.36 1.69
C MET A 87 -0.80 11.48 1.18
N TYR A 88 -1.73 10.73 1.75
CA TYR A 88 -3.12 10.76 1.32
C TYR A 88 -3.89 11.92 1.94
N THR A 89 -3.69 12.12 3.25
CA THR A 89 -4.37 13.16 4.04
C THR A 89 -3.83 14.56 3.72
N SER A 90 -2.55 14.67 3.39
CA SER A 90 -1.95 15.96 3.02
C SER A 90 -2.10 16.24 1.52
N THR A 91 -2.42 17.49 1.19
CA THR A 91 -2.38 18.00 -0.20
C THR A 91 -0.98 18.45 -0.62
N LYS A 92 -0.06 18.59 0.34
CA LYS A 92 1.31 19.05 0.12
C LYS A 92 2.21 17.94 -0.44
N ARG A 93 3.13 18.32 -1.33
CA ARG A 93 4.22 17.44 -1.78
C ARG A 93 5.27 17.37 -0.68
N PHE A 94 5.61 16.17 -0.25
CA PHE A 94 6.75 15.95 0.64
C PHE A 94 7.97 15.52 -0.15
N SER A 95 9.14 16.06 0.21
CA SER A 95 10.40 15.54 -0.30
C SER A 95 10.70 14.19 0.37
N ALA A 96 11.32 13.26 -0.36
CA ALA A 96 11.70 11.98 0.25
C ALA A 96 12.74 12.14 1.38
N ARG A 97 13.54 13.22 1.36
CA ARG A 97 14.47 13.55 2.45
C ARG A 97 13.72 13.94 3.73
N TYR A 98 12.65 14.71 3.60
CA TYR A 98 11.79 15.07 4.73
C TYR A 98 11.15 13.83 5.36
N LEU A 99 10.52 12.97 4.55
CA LEU A 99 9.90 11.73 5.04
C LEU A 99 10.92 10.77 5.66
N ALA A 100 12.10 10.64 5.05
CA ALA A 100 13.15 9.78 5.59
C ALA A 100 13.61 10.25 6.98
N LYS A 101 13.78 11.56 7.18
CA LYS A 101 14.14 12.14 8.48
C LYS A 101 13.02 11.95 9.51
N ARG A 102 11.76 12.18 9.12
CA ARG A 102 10.58 12.05 9.99
C ARG A 102 10.35 10.63 10.50
N TYR A 103 10.57 9.63 9.66
CA TYR A 103 10.36 8.20 10.01
C TYR A 103 11.66 7.45 10.34
N SER A 104 12.77 8.16 10.51
CA SER A 104 14.11 7.59 10.79
C SER A 104 14.44 6.43 9.83
N ILE A 105 14.38 6.72 8.52
CA ILE A 105 14.71 5.79 7.45
C ILE A 105 16.13 6.09 6.97
N ALA A 106 16.97 5.06 6.92
CA ALA A 106 18.33 5.17 6.40
C ALA A 106 18.32 5.73 4.97
N GLU A 107 19.26 6.62 4.67
CA GLU A 107 19.31 7.35 3.40
C GLU A 107 19.38 6.42 2.18
N LYS A 108 20.12 5.30 2.29
CA LYS A 108 20.19 4.26 1.24
C LYS A 108 18.83 3.60 0.93
N LYS A 109 17.87 3.65 1.85
CA LYS A 109 16.50 3.09 1.67
C LYS A 109 15.51 4.16 1.15
N ARG A 110 15.93 5.43 1.01
CA ARG A 110 15.12 6.58 0.57
C ARG A 110 14.74 6.51 -0.90
N GLU A 111 15.61 6.01 -1.77
CA GLU A 111 15.35 5.89 -3.21
C GLU A 111 14.15 4.98 -3.49
N CYS A 112 14.02 3.87 -2.76
CA CYS A 112 12.87 2.98 -2.86
C CYS A 112 11.55 3.67 -2.52
N LEU A 113 11.56 4.66 -1.62
CA LEU A 113 10.38 5.47 -1.31
C LEU A 113 10.08 6.44 -2.45
N CYS A 114 11.10 7.16 -2.92
CA CYS A 114 10.94 8.22 -3.92
C CYS A 114 10.51 7.67 -5.29
N SER A 115 11.07 6.55 -5.75
CA SER A 115 10.70 5.96 -7.05
C SER A 115 9.27 5.42 -7.04
N LYS A 116 8.81 4.85 -5.93
CA LYS A 116 7.44 4.33 -5.80
C LYS A 116 6.40 5.40 -5.51
N CYS A 117 6.69 6.27 -4.55
CA CYS A 117 5.83 7.39 -4.20
C CYS A 117 5.78 8.40 -5.35
N GLY A 118 6.87 8.63 -6.11
CA GLY A 118 6.88 9.54 -7.26
C GLY A 118 6.01 9.04 -8.42
N TRP A 119 6.14 7.77 -8.82
CA TRP A 119 5.26 7.16 -9.81
C TRP A 119 3.80 7.18 -9.38
N GLN A 120 3.52 6.91 -8.11
CA GLN A 120 2.16 6.92 -7.62
C GLN A 120 1.58 8.29 -7.30
N TRP A 121 2.39 9.29 -6.93
CA TRP A 121 1.87 10.65 -6.74
C TRP A 121 1.40 11.22 -8.08
N ASN A 122 2.12 10.91 -9.18
CA ASN A 122 1.66 11.21 -10.54
C ASN A 122 0.37 10.44 -10.88
N GLN A 123 0.21 9.18 -10.46
CA GLN A 123 -1.03 8.41 -10.67
C GLN A 123 -2.19 8.90 -9.80
N VAL A 124 -1.97 9.23 -8.52
CA VAL A 124 -2.99 9.73 -7.58
C VAL A 124 -3.45 11.12 -7.97
N ASN A 125 -2.57 11.98 -8.50
CA ASN A 125 -2.99 13.25 -9.07
C ASN A 125 -3.70 13.12 -10.40
N ASN A 126 -3.33 12.14 -11.24
CA ASN A 126 -4.07 11.85 -12.48
C ASN A 126 -5.48 11.29 -12.15
N ILE A 127 -5.63 10.51 -11.08
CA ILE A 127 -6.93 10.05 -10.58
C ILE A 127 -7.71 11.21 -9.93
N ARG A 128 -7.06 12.07 -9.13
CA ARG A 128 -7.70 13.27 -8.55
C ARG A 128 -8.10 14.27 -9.63
N SER A 129 -7.30 14.48 -10.68
CA SER A 129 -7.63 15.37 -11.79
C SER A 129 -8.77 14.84 -12.66
N ARG A 130 -8.84 13.51 -12.90
CA ARG A 130 -9.97 12.88 -13.62
C ARG A 130 -11.28 12.89 -12.82
N VAL A 131 -11.22 12.81 -11.48
CA VAL A 131 -12.40 12.93 -10.61
C VAL A 131 -12.84 14.39 -10.45
N LEU A 132 -11.90 15.35 -10.47
CA LEU A 132 -12.25 16.78 -10.48
C LEU A 132 -12.82 17.23 -11.83
N SER A 133 -12.31 16.72 -12.96
CA SER A 133 -12.83 17.08 -14.29
C SER A 133 -14.22 16.50 -14.62
N THR A 134 -14.66 15.48 -13.87
CA THR A 134 -16.03 14.94 -13.95
C THR A 134 -17.00 15.64 -13.00
N LEU A 135 -16.51 16.48 -12.08
CA LEU A 135 -17.33 17.31 -11.17
C LEU A 135 -17.35 18.80 -11.57
N THR A 136 -16.59 19.21 -12.59
CA THR A 136 -16.58 20.58 -13.13
C THR A 136 -17.20 20.67 -14.54
N ASN A 137 -17.84 19.59 -15.04
CA ASN A 137 -18.65 19.59 -16.27
C ASN A 137 -20.10 19.15 -15.98
N LEU A 138 -20.61 19.57 -14.82
CA LEU A 138 -22.03 19.76 -14.56
C LEU A 138 -22.20 21.18 -14.03
#